data_AF-A0A7X6U3C8-F1
#
_entry.id   AF-A0A7X6U3C8-F1
#
_cell.length_a   1.000
_cell.length_b   1.000
_cell.length_c   1.000
_cell.angle_alpha   90.00
_cell.angle_beta   90.00
_cell.angle_gamma   90.00
#
_symmetry.space_group_name_H-M   'P 1'
#
loop_
_entity.id
_entity.type
_entity.pdbx_description
1 polymer ?
#
loop_
_entity_poly.entity_id
_entity_poly.type
_entity_poly.pdbx_seq_one_letter_code
_entity_poly.pdbx_strand_id
1 'polypeptide(L)'
;MSDHINMPKPEERVDVIRDRLAVLEPIELEVLNDSHLHAQHAGNRDGANHFTVTMRSAKFDGVSRVQRQRMIYELLEDLMPFPVHALALKLSGSEE
;
A
#
# COMPACT_ATOMS: atom_id res chain seq x y z
N MET A 1 -20.69 22.30 -18.23
CA MET A 1 -20.74 21.49 -16.99
C MET A 1 -20.48 20.07 -17.43
N SER A 2 -19.22 19.66 -17.41
CA SER A 2 -18.82 18.29 -17.73
C SER A 2 -18.05 17.84 -16.51
N ASP A 3 -18.72 17.07 -15.67
CA ASP A 3 -18.13 16.29 -14.60
C ASP A 3 -17.06 15.40 -15.21
N HIS A 4 -15.83 15.90 -15.17
CA HIS A 4 -14.63 15.15 -15.51
C HIS A 4 -14.59 13.99 -14.52
N ILE A 5 -14.68 12.78 -15.06
CA ILE A 5 -14.46 11.52 -14.35
C ILE A 5 -13.16 11.65 -13.55
N ASN A 6 -13.27 11.88 -12.24
CA ASN A 6 -12.13 11.93 -11.33
C ASN A 6 -11.62 10.50 -11.15
N MET A 7 -10.78 10.03 -12.07
CA MET A 7 -9.92 8.88 -11.78
C MET A 7 -9.07 9.29 -10.57
N PRO A 8 -9.16 8.58 -9.42
CA PRO A 8 -8.35 8.92 -8.27
C PRO A 8 -6.89 8.80 -8.68
N LYS A 9 -6.16 9.91 -8.55
CA LYS A 9 -4.76 10.00 -8.95
C LYS A 9 -3.94 9.00 -8.11
N PRO A 10 -2.81 8.48 -8.63
CA PRO A 10 -1.98 7.53 -7.89
C PRO A 10 -1.49 8.09 -6.55
N GLU A 11 -1.32 9.42 -6.44
CA GLU A 11 -0.99 10.14 -5.19
C GLU A 11 -2.05 9.94 -4.09
N GLU A 12 -3.34 9.99 -4.41
CA GLU A 12 -4.42 9.86 -3.42
C GLU A 12 -4.47 8.45 -2.79
N ARG A 13 -4.04 7.42 -3.52
CA ARG A 13 -4.04 6.03 -3.02
C ARG A 13 -2.96 5.82 -1.97
N VAL A 14 -1.81 6.46 -2.15
CA VAL A 14 -0.72 6.42 -1.18
C VAL A 14 -1.15 7.07 0.13
N ASP A 15 -1.81 8.23 0.05
CA ASP A 15 -2.34 8.91 1.24
C ASP A 15 -3.37 8.07 2.00
N VAL A 16 -4.31 7.41 1.30
CA VAL A 16 -5.27 6.51 1.96
C VAL A 16 -4.58 5.35 2.68
N ILE A 17 -3.58 4.71 2.05
CA ILE A 17 -2.80 3.66 2.71
C ILE A 17 -2.09 4.23 3.93
N ARG A 18 -1.48 5.41 3.82
CA ARG A 18 -0.76 6.03 4.95
C ARG A 18 -1.68 6.35 6.12
N ASP A 19 -2.86 6.90 5.86
CA ASP A 19 -3.88 7.21 6.87
C ASP A 19 -4.34 5.94 7.60
N ARG A 20 -4.66 4.87 6.85
CA ARG A 20 -5.04 3.57 7.42
C ARG A 20 -3.94 2.98 8.29
N LEU A 21 -2.67 3.15 7.89
CA LEU A 21 -1.52 2.65 8.63
C LEU A 21 -1.10 3.53 9.80
N ALA A 22 -1.54 4.79 9.86
CA ALA A 22 -1.24 5.69 10.96
C ALA A 22 -1.78 5.16 12.30
N VAL A 23 -2.85 4.35 12.29
CA VAL A 23 -3.41 3.70 13.49
C VAL A 23 -2.44 2.74 14.18
N LEU A 24 -1.42 2.25 13.45
CA LEU A 24 -0.38 1.36 13.96
C LEU A 24 0.81 2.12 14.57
N GLU A 25 0.70 3.45 14.67
CA GLU A 25 1.72 4.34 15.23
C GLU A 25 3.14 4.03 14.70
N PRO A 26 3.33 4.00 13.37
CA PRO A 26 4.63 3.68 12.81
C PRO A 26 5.64 4.78 13.12
N ILE A 27 6.82 4.36 13.53
CA ILE A 27 7.99 5.21 13.73
C ILE A 27 8.49 5.70 12.35
N GLU A 28 8.49 4.82 11.36
CA GLU A 28 8.81 5.14 9.97
C GLU A 28 7.76 4.52 9.05
N LEU A 29 7.24 5.31 8.10
CA LEU A 29 6.25 4.86 7.12
C LEU A 29 6.60 5.44 5.75
N GLU A 30 6.96 4.55 4.84
CA GLU A 30 7.26 4.84 3.45
C GLU A 30 6.36 4.01 2.55
N VAL A 31 5.69 4.66 1.61
CA VAL A 31 4.80 4.01 0.65
C VAL A 31 5.22 4.43 -0.74
N LEU A 32 5.69 3.47 -1.51
CA LEU A 32 6.18 3.64 -2.88
C LEU A 32 5.18 3.04 -3.86
N ASN A 33 4.86 3.78 -4.91
CA ASN A 33 4.05 3.30 -6.02
C ASN A 33 4.96 2.91 -7.18
N ASP A 34 5.17 1.60 -7.37
CA ASP A 34 5.93 1.04 -8.49
C ASP A 34 5.08 0.92 -9.78
N SER A 35 3.81 1.35 -9.73
CA SER A 35 2.88 1.29 -10.87
C SER A 35 3.20 2.26 -12.02
N HIS A 36 4.19 3.15 -11.85
CA HIS A 36 4.57 4.17 -12.83
C HIS A 36 5.20 3.61 -14.12
N LEU A 37 5.59 2.32 -14.16
CA LEU A 37 6.28 1.73 -15.31
C LEU A 37 5.37 1.35 -16.51
N HIS A 38 4.04 1.44 -16.41
CA HIS A 38 3.13 0.86 -17.42
C HIS A 38 2.07 1.82 -18.00
N ALA A 39 2.30 3.13 -17.96
CA ALA A 39 1.42 4.10 -18.65
C ALA A 39 1.68 4.22 -20.16
N GLN A 40 2.67 3.50 -20.70
CA GLN A 40 3.07 3.64 -22.10
C GLN A 40 3.14 2.25 -22.76
N HIS A 41 2.24 2.04 -23.72
CA HIS A 41 2.19 0.94 -24.70
C HIS A 41 1.23 -0.23 -24.42
N ALA A 42 0.11 -0.14 -25.14
CA ALA A 42 -0.72 -1.22 -25.66
C ALA A 42 -0.03 -2.60 -25.69
N GLY A 43 -0.53 -3.56 -24.91
CA GLY A 43 -0.16 -4.97 -25.13
C GLY A 43 -0.48 -5.93 -23.98
N ASN A 44 -0.09 -5.60 -22.75
CA ASN A 44 -0.25 -6.51 -21.61
C ASN A 44 -1.22 -5.93 -20.57
N ARG A 45 -2.31 -6.65 -20.34
CA ARG A 45 -3.44 -6.25 -19.48
C ARG A 45 -3.18 -6.49 -17.98
N ASP A 46 -1.97 -6.91 -17.62
CA ASP A 46 -1.53 -7.19 -16.24
C ASP A 46 -0.63 -6.08 -15.69
N GLY A 47 -1.02 -4.82 -15.91
CA GLY A 47 -0.45 -3.65 -15.24
C GLY A 47 -0.83 -3.64 -13.77
N ALA A 48 -0.36 -4.65 -13.03
CA ALA A 48 -0.61 -4.81 -11.62
C ALA A 48 -0.11 -3.56 -10.90
N ASN A 49 -1.04 -2.85 -10.25
CA ASN A 49 -0.72 -1.70 -9.40
C ASN A 49 0.11 -2.23 -8.22
N HIS A 50 1.41 -2.30 -8.41
CA HIS A 50 2.37 -2.72 -7.39
C HIS A 50 2.65 -1.55 -6.46
N PHE A 51 2.47 -1.79 -5.17
CA PHE A 51 2.80 -0.84 -4.13
C PHE A 51 3.77 -1.51 -3.16
N THR A 52 4.83 -0.79 -2.80
CA THR A 52 5.78 -1.21 -1.78
C THR A 52 5.55 -0.35 -0.54
N VAL A 53 5.11 -0.97 0.54
CA VAL A 53 4.93 -0.32 1.85
C VAL A 53 6.05 -0.79 2.76
N THR A 54 6.90 0.14 3.17
CA THR A 54 7.93 -0.07 4.18
C THR A 54 7.50 0.63 5.46
N MET A 55 7.40 -0.11 6.56
CA MET A 55 6.95 0.44 7.83
C MET A 55 7.75 -0.13 9.00
N ARG A 56 8.11 0.73 9.95
CA ARG A 56 8.73 0.37 11.22
C ARG A 56 7.80 0.77 12.36
N SER A 57 7.47 -0.18 13.24
CA SER A 57 6.62 0.09 14.41
C SER A 57 6.98 -0.83 15.57
N ALA A 58 6.86 -0.31 16.80
CA ALA A 58 6.97 -1.14 18.00
C ALA A 58 5.84 -2.17 18.12
N LYS A 59 4.70 -1.96 17.44
CA LYS A 59 3.58 -2.93 17.37
C LYS A 59 3.96 -4.24 16.67
N PHE A 60 5.06 -4.22 15.91
CA PHE A 60 5.59 -5.39 15.22
C PHE A 60 6.63 -6.14 16.02
N ASP A 61 7.05 -5.60 17.16
CA ASP A 61 7.96 -6.30 18.05
C ASP A 61 7.29 -7.56 18.62
N GLY A 62 8.02 -8.68 18.60
CA GLY A 62 7.49 -10.00 18.96
C GLY A 62 6.45 -10.60 17.99
N VAL A 63 6.07 -9.91 16.92
CA VAL A 63 5.09 -10.39 15.92
C VAL A 63 5.82 -11.02 14.74
N SER A 64 5.37 -12.20 14.30
CA SER A 64 5.93 -12.87 13.12
C SER A 64 5.64 -12.11 11.83
N ARG A 65 6.53 -12.19 10.83
CA ARG A 65 6.37 -11.55 9.51
C ARG A 65 4.97 -11.75 8.91
N VAL A 66 4.44 -12.98 8.96
CA VAL A 66 3.12 -13.32 8.41
C VAL A 66 1.99 -12.62 9.17
N GLN A 67 2.07 -12.54 10.49
CA GLN A 67 1.08 -11.83 11.30
C GLN A 67 1.12 -10.31 11.05
N ARG A 68 2.32 -9.74 10.91
CA ARG A 68 2.49 -8.33 10.51
C ARG A 68 1.79 -8.07 9.19
N GLN A 69 2.03 -8.93 8.20
CA GLN A 69 1.37 -8.84 6.90
C GLN A 69 -0.15 -8.98 7.03
N ARG A 70 -0.66 -9.95 7.81
CA ARG A 70 -2.09 -10.11 8.04
C ARG A 70 -2.75 -8.85 8.60
N MET A 71 -2.16 -8.22 9.62
CA MET A 71 -2.71 -6.98 10.18
C MET A 71 -2.85 -5.87 9.14
N ILE A 72 -1.85 -5.72 8.26
CA ILE A 72 -1.91 -4.74 7.17
C ILE A 72 -2.95 -5.14 6.13
N TYR A 73 -2.99 -6.43 5.78
CA TYR A 73 -4.00 -6.96 4.86
C TYR A 73 -5.41 -6.73 5.39
N GLU A 74 -5.66 -6.87 6.70
CA GLU A 74 -6.95 -6.59 7.33
C GLU A 74 -7.29 -5.08 7.29
N LEU A 75 -6.30 -4.20 7.49
CA LEU A 75 -6.53 -2.75 7.37
C LEU A 75 -6.79 -2.29 5.92
N LEU A 76 -6.27 -3.05 4.95
CA LEU A 76 -6.36 -2.75 3.52
C LEU A 76 -7.32 -3.70 2.78
N GLU A 77 -8.02 -4.59 3.48
CA GLU A 77 -8.93 -5.58 2.87
C GLU A 77 -10.09 -4.87 2.16
N ASP A 78 -10.52 -3.74 2.73
CA ASP A 78 -11.54 -2.85 2.20
C ASP A 78 -11.16 -2.22 0.84
N LEU A 79 -9.87 -2.20 0.52
CA LEU A 79 -9.30 -1.67 -0.73
C LEU A 79 -8.95 -2.78 -1.74
N MET A 80 -9.22 -4.05 -1.40
CA MET A 80 -9.03 -5.22 -2.27
C MET A 80 -10.39 -5.84 -2.65
N PRO A 81 -10.56 -6.35 -3.89
CA PRO A 81 -9.53 -6.71 -4.87
C PRO A 81 -9.25 -5.63 -5.95
N PHE A 82 -9.96 -4.50 -5.89
CA PHE A 82 -9.80 -3.37 -6.81
C PHE A 82 -9.64 -2.09 -5.99
N PRO A 83 -8.57 -1.30 -6.15
CA PRO A 83 -7.62 -1.25 -7.28
C PRO A 83 -6.23 -1.88 -7.05
N VAL A 84 -5.95 -2.61 -5.96
CA VAL A 84 -4.60 -3.14 -5.68
C VAL A 84 -4.50 -4.64 -5.94
N HIS A 85 -3.61 -5.07 -6.86
CA HIS A 85 -3.40 -6.48 -7.21
C HIS A 85 -2.31 -7.17 -6.38
N ALA A 86 -1.24 -6.45 -6.01
CA ALA A 86 -0.16 -6.99 -5.19
C ALA A 86 0.54 -5.87 -4.40
N LEU A 87 0.62 -6.03 -3.08
CA LEU A 87 1.37 -5.15 -2.19
C LEU A 87 2.60 -5.88 -1.64
N ALA A 88 3.77 -5.26 -1.78
CA ALA A 88 4.98 -5.67 -1.08
C ALA A 88 5.01 -4.98 0.29
N LEU A 89 4.89 -5.75 1.37
CA LEU A 89 4.93 -5.25 2.74
C LEU A 89 6.30 -5.56 3.37
N LYS A 90 7.05 -4.52 3.73
CA LYS A 90 8.30 -4.61 4.49
C LYS A 90 8.06 -4.02 5.88
N LEU A 91 7.82 -4.90 6.85
CA LEU A 91 7.41 -4.53 8.20
C LEU A 91 8.49 -4.95 9.18
N SER A 92 9.14 -3.97 9.82
CA SER A 92 10.22 -4.18 10.80
C SER A 92 9.81 -3.72 12.20
N GLY A 93 10.37 -4.40 13.21
CA GLY A 93 10.21 -3.98 14.61
C GLY A 93 10.95 -2.67 14.89
N SER A 94 10.63 -2.01 16.00
CA SER A 94 11.36 -0.81 16.43
C SER A 94 12.82 -1.08 16.81
N GLU A 95 13.15 -2.33 17.14
CA GLU A 95 14.45 -2.76 17.63
C GLU A 95 15.36 -3.37 16.54
N GLU A 96 14.88 -3.41 15.29
CA GLU A 96 15.57 -4.00 14.13
C GLU A 96 16.30 -2.97 13.25
#